data_AF-A0A7W7DJ74-F1
#
_entry.id   AF-A0A7W7DJ74-F1
#
_cell.length_a   1.000
_cell.length_b   1.000
_cell.length_c   1.000
_cell.angle_alpha   90.00
_cell.angle_beta   90.00
_cell.angle_gamma   90.00
#
_symmetry.space_group_name_H-M   'P 1'
#
loop_
_entity.id
_entity.type
_entity.pdbx_description
1 polymer ?
#
loop_
_entity_poly.entity_id
_entity_poly.type
_entity_poly.pdbx_seq_one_letter_code
_entity_poly.pdbx_strand_id
1 'polypeptide(L)'
;MTTEHPERTAPPPHRPLSDWIARVRPAAPGRLPVIGPVNDGDERTDARTMPRFRTEPWTRTSLIVERAGERCRALALRASDGGAVVELDDCGAPIAVSETGAELIDRLENHWAEPPADPRTVDRLRAEGLALRYFLLHRLARETDAPAALFHSLPWERVDAAARSATALLHAQTDGPPASPVPPPDGELRHWFTPAASSLAGPLQVLEAGLRTERAGPWFGREAANLLSGLLSAEPRRLPDATRNALAGLAGVLGEADRALHHAARLAAARLTGMHPVTPMRRLLDSDFVLRASSGEPRSGRDEPSGRGEFLEQWPVAAVLTVTGNRLLEIEMEIEDHPDPPTRRRTDGPLCQPVTLRPVMEDTGTPSAGRGIRYWMLLHTGAGALGGFIAVPAPDHTFEVDLDAPPLPLRFLDRVPPGELEASLHANEHITLSEWHRMIDDLAPWHPAHTALAAYVSRHG
;
A
#
# COMPACT_ATOMS: atom_id res chain seq x y z
N MET A 1 -4.89 48.89 -6.62
CA MET A 1 -5.31 48.31 -5.33
C MET A 1 -5.14 46.81 -5.44
N THR A 2 -3.95 46.33 -5.09
CA THR A 2 -3.60 44.91 -5.01
C THR A 2 -4.07 44.40 -3.66
N THR A 3 -5.11 43.55 -3.66
CA THR A 3 -5.50 42.77 -2.49
C THR A 3 -4.40 41.75 -2.20
N GLU A 4 -3.67 41.98 -1.12
CA GLU A 4 -2.76 40.99 -0.53
C GLU A 4 -3.55 39.70 -0.27
N HIS A 5 -3.09 38.61 -0.90
CA HIS A 5 -3.44 37.27 -0.46
C HIS A 5 -2.97 37.13 1.00
N PRO A 6 -3.80 36.62 1.93
CA PRO A 6 -3.32 36.34 3.27
C PRO A 6 -2.18 35.34 3.15
N GLU A 7 -0.98 35.76 3.56
CA GLU A 7 0.12 34.84 3.83
C GLU A 7 -0.43 33.73 4.72
N ARG A 8 -0.54 32.51 4.17
CA ARG A 8 -0.87 31.32 4.97
C ARG A 8 0.26 31.20 5.99
N THR A 9 0.01 31.68 7.19
CA THR A 9 0.93 31.59 8.32
C THR A 9 1.29 30.12 8.48
N ALA A 10 2.58 29.81 8.45
CA ALA A 10 3.03 28.42 8.62
C ALA A 10 2.49 27.90 9.97
N PRO A 11 1.94 26.69 10.02
CA PRO A 11 1.43 26.13 11.26
C PRO A 11 2.56 26.04 12.30
N PRO A 12 2.24 26.13 13.61
CA PRO A 12 3.25 26.01 14.65
C PRO A 12 3.98 24.66 14.54
N PRO A 13 5.29 24.63 14.89
CA PRO A 13 6.11 23.43 14.75
C PRO A 13 5.59 22.29 15.62
N HIS A 14 5.27 22.59 16.89
CA HIS A 14 4.81 21.61 17.86
C HIS A 14 3.30 21.39 17.78
N ARG A 15 2.94 20.16 17.42
CA ARG A 15 1.55 19.68 17.32
C ARG A 15 1.49 18.24 17.82
N PRO A 16 0.30 17.72 18.17
CA PRO A 16 0.18 16.31 18.53
C PRO A 16 0.81 15.42 17.44
N LEU A 17 1.58 14.41 17.85
CA LEU A 17 2.04 13.35 16.94
C LEU A 17 0.94 12.30 16.77
N SER A 18 0.24 11.96 17.86
CA SER A 18 -0.87 11.02 17.84
C SER A 18 -2.24 11.68 17.71
N ASP A 19 -3.21 10.88 17.29
CA ASP A 19 -4.61 11.26 17.06
C ASP A 19 -5.35 11.47 18.38
N TRP A 20 -4.82 10.93 19.48
CA TRP A 20 -5.42 10.92 20.80
C TRP A 20 -4.54 11.64 21.81
N ILE A 21 -5.11 12.66 22.44
CA ILE A 21 -4.50 13.36 23.57
C ILE A 21 -5.45 13.34 24.75
N ALA A 22 -4.93 13.56 25.95
CA ALA A 22 -5.76 13.82 27.11
C ALA A 22 -5.23 15.00 27.92
N ARG A 23 -6.16 15.85 28.37
CA ARG A 23 -5.85 17.01 29.21
C ARG A 23 -5.34 16.54 30.56
N VAL A 24 -4.27 17.16 31.05
CA VAL A 24 -3.72 16.89 32.37
C VAL A 24 -4.31 17.86 33.38
N ARG A 25 -4.92 17.32 34.45
CA ARG A 25 -5.33 18.11 35.61
C ARG A 25 -4.22 18.11 36.65
N PRO A 26 -3.79 19.28 37.15
CA PRO A 26 -2.79 19.35 38.19
C PRO A 26 -3.31 18.63 39.44
N ALA A 27 -2.44 17.85 40.08
CA ALA A 27 -2.73 17.17 41.33
C ALA A 27 -2.08 17.90 42.51
N ALA A 28 -2.55 17.60 43.72
CA ALA A 28 -1.93 18.08 44.96
C ALA A 28 -0.46 17.63 45.04
N PRO A 29 0.41 18.38 45.76
CA PRO A 29 1.80 18.00 45.96
C PRO A 29 1.95 16.54 46.43
N GLY A 30 2.83 15.78 45.77
CA GLY A 30 3.07 14.36 46.07
C GLY A 30 2.11 13.36 45.38
N ARG A 31 1.10 13.83 44.66
CA ARG A 31 0.23 12.99 43.82
C ARG A 31 0.56 13.13 42.34
N LEU A 32 0.28 12.07 41.58
CA LEU A 32 0.42 12.12 40.13
C LEU A 32 -0.71 12.95 39.51
N PRO A 33 -0.45 13.70 38.43
CA PRO A 33 -1.47 14.38 37.66
C PRO A 33 -2.55 13.40 37.16
N VAL A 34 -3.80 13.85 37.14
CA VAL A 34 -4.90 13.03 36.62
C VAL A 34 -5.09 13.31 35.13
N ILE A 35 -5.06 12.26 34.33
CA ILE A 35 -5.33 12.32 32.90
C ILE A 35 -6.85 12.35 32.69
N GLY A 36 -7.33 13.33 31.93
CA GLY A 36 -8.73 13.46 31.54
C GLY A 36 -9.17 12.46 30.46
N PRO A 37 -10.41 12.57 29.96
CA PRO A 37 -10.87 11.73 28.86
C PRO A 37 -10.09 12.00 27.57
N VAL A 38 -10.03 10.98 26.70
CA VAL A 38 -9.45 11.09 25.35
C VAL A 38 -10.16 12.20 24.59
N ASN A 39 -9.38 13.12 24.03
CA ASN A 39 -9.87 14.20 23.18
C ASN A 39 -11.02 15.01 23.79
N ASP A 40 -10.92 15.26 25.10
CA ASP A 40 -11.94 15.97 25.88
C ASP A 40 -13.34 15.28 25.85
N GLY A 41 -13.39 13.98 25.54
CA GLY A 41 -14.60 13.13 25.51
C GLY A 41 -15.03 12.66 24.12
N ASP A 42 -14.35 13.10 23.05
CA ASP A 42 -14.65 12.67 21.67
C ASP A 42 -13.49 11.87 21.05
N GLU A 43 -13.49 10.57 21.33
CA GLU A 43 -12.50 9.60 20.84
C GLU A 43 -12.42 9.50 19.31
N ARG A 44 -13.44 9.97 18.58
CA ARG A 44 -13.48 9.92 17.11
C ARG A 44 -12.78 11.10 16.45
N THR A 45 -12.56 12.18 17.20
CA THR A 45 -11.88 13.37 16.68
C THR A 45 -10.37 13.14 16.63
N ASP A 46 -9.71 13.54 15.55
CA ASP A 46 -8.24 13.53 15.45
C ASP A 46 -7.65 14.79 16.11
N ALA A 47 -6.91 14.63 17.22
CA ALA A 47 -6.27 15.70 17.95
C ALA A 47 -5.38 16.60 17.08
N ARG A 48 -4.72 16.04 16.06
CA ARG A 48 -3.81 16.78 15.16
C ARG A 48 -4.56 17.80 14.29
N THR A 49 -5.86 17.62 14.15
CA THR A 49 -6.72 18.50 13.36
C THR A 49 -7.43 19.58 14.20
N MET A 50 -7.36 19.47 15.54
CA MET A 50 -8.05 20.42 16.42
C MET A 50 -7.49 21.84 16.27
N PRO A 51 -8.35 22.88 16.19
CA PRO A 51 -7.92 24.26 15.96
C PRO A 51 -6.87 24.77 16.96
N ARG A 52 -6.98 24.42 18.25
CA ARG A 52 -6.05 24.88 19.30
C ARG A 52 -4.58 24.54 19.03
N PHE A 53 -4.30 23.43 18.36
CA PHE A 53 -2.92 23.05 18.02
C PHE A 53 -2.44 23.70 16.72
N ARG A 54 -3.29 24.43 16.00
CA ARG A 54 -2.92 25.17 14.79
C ARG A 54 -2.74 26.66 15.04
N THR A 55 -3.39 27.19 16.08
CA THR A 55 -3.43 28.63 16.36
C THR A 55 -2.60 29.06 17.56
N GLU A 56 -2.40 28.16 18.53
CA GLU A 56 -1.71 28.49 19.78
C GLU A 56 -0.26 27.97 19.78
N PRO A 57 0.69 28.68 20.41
CA PRO A 57 2.05 28.19 20.57
C PRO A 57 2.10 27.11 21.66
N TRP A 58 2.26 25.86 21.23
CA TRP A 58 2.56 24.73 22.11
C TRP A 58 4.06 24.48 22.17
N THR A 59 4.53 23.95 23.29
CA THR A 59 5.93 23.54 23.48
C THR A 59 6.00 22.06 23.84
N ARG A 60 7.01 21.38 23.30
CA ARG A 60 7.24 19.97 23.56
C ARG A 60 7.80 19.77 24.96
N THR A 61 7.25 18.81 25.72
CA THR A 61 7.70 18.51 27.08
C THR A 61 7.45 17.05 27.45
N SER A 62 7.75 16.68 28.70
CA SER A 62 7.33 15.42 29.28
C SER A 62 6.68 15.62 30.64
N LEU A 63 5.77 14.71 31.01
CA LEU A 63 5.10 14.71 32.31
C LEU A 63 5.17 13.33 32.92
N ILE A 64 5.35 13.25 34.25
CA ILE A 64 5.22 11.99 34.97
C ILE A 64 3.74 11.74 35.24
N VAL A 65 3.20 10.66 34.69
CA VAL A 65 1.79 10.27 34.81
C VAL A 65 1.68 8.78 35.15
N GLU A 66 0.46 8.32 35.42
CA GLU A 66 0.19 6.90 35.61
C GLU A 66 -0.13 6.22 34.28
N ARG A 67 0.45 5.04 34.06
CA ARG A 67 0.16 4.12 32.96
C ARG A 67 0.01 2.72 33.53
N ALA A 68 -1.19 2.15 33.45
CA ALA A 68 -1.49 0.81 33.96
C ALA A 68 -1.03 0.58 35.43
N GLY A 69 -1.21 1.59 36.29
CA GLY A 69 -0.81 1.52 37.70
C GLY A 69 0.67 1.85 37.97
N GLU A 70 1.48 2.10 36.94
CA GLU A 70 2.90 2.43 37.07
C GLU A 70 3.19 3.88 36.68
N ARG A 71 4.25 4.46 37.27
CA ARG A 71 4.73 5.80 36.89
C ARG A 71 5.45 5.71 35.55
N CYS A 72 4.99 6.48 34.57
CA CYS A 72 5.70 6.65 33.30
C CYS A 72 5.98 8.13 33.02
N ARG A 73 7.07 8.39 32.31
CA ARG A 73 7.33 9.69 31.71
C ARG A 73 6.65 9.71 30.34
N ALA A 74 5.59 10.49 30.20
CA ALA A 74 4.80 10.58 28.98
C ALA A 74 5.18 11.80 28.13
N LEU A 75 5.10 11.64 26.81
CA LEU A 75 5.16 12.73 25.84
C LEU A 75 4.02 13.70 26.09
N ALA A 76 4.33 15.00 26.15
CA ALA A 76 3.34 16.02 26.42
C ALA A 76 3.57 17.28 25.60
N LEU A 77 2.52 18.08 25.49
CA LEU A 77 2.55 19.44 24.98
C LEU A 77 2.08 20.39 26.09
N ARG A 78 2.75 21.55 26.20
CA ARG A 78 2.40 22.60 27.15
C ARG A 78 2.12 23.92 26.42
N ALA A 79 0.97 24.51 26.69
CA ALA A 79 0.58 25.82 26.21
C ALA A 79 1.14 26.93 27.10
N SER A 80 1.19 28.16 26.57
CA SER A 80 1.71 29.33 27.28
C SER A 80 0.90 29.72 28.52
N ASP A 81 -0.39 29.35 28.57
CA ASP A 81 -1.28 29.57 29.70
C ASP A 81 -1.09 28.54 30.84
N GLY A 82 -0.16 27.60 30.68
CA GLY A 82 0.11 26.52 31.63
C GLY A 82 -0.73 25.26 31.42
N GLY A 83 -1.67 25.27 30.47
CA GLY A 83 -2.40 24.09 30.04
C GLY A 83 -1.46 23.01 29.51
N ALA A 84 -1.73 21.75 29.85
CA ALA A 84 -0.93 20.63 29.37
C ALA A 84 -1.80 19.46 28.92
N VAL A 85 -1.33 18.78 27.89
CA VAL A 85 -1.92 17.54 27.37
C VAL A 85 -0.84 16.48 27.26
N VAL A 86 -1.21 15.23 27.54
CA VAL A 86 -0.38 14.05 27.24
C VAL A 86 -0.85 13.41 25.95
N GLU A 87 0.08 12.88 25.17
CA GLU A 87 -0.24 12.11 23.97
C GLU A 87 -0.43 10.64 24.31
N LEU A 88 -1.41 10.03 23.66
CA LEU A 88 -1.85 8.66 23.89
C LEU A 88 -1.59 7.79 22.65
N ASP A 89 -1.31 6.52 22.87
CA ASP A 89 -1.20 5.50 21.83
C ASP A 89 -2.58 4.99 21.36
N ASP A 90 -2.59 4.07 20.39
CA ASP A 90 -3.82 3.50 19.82
C ASP A 90 -4.67 2.70 20.81
N CYS A 91 -4.16 2.47 22.02
CA CYS A 91 -4.88 1.82 23.12
C CYS A 91 -5.33 2.83 24.20
N GLY A 92 -5.15 4.13 23.95
CA GLY A 92 -5.45 5.18 24.91
C GLY A 92 -4.46 5.29 26.06
N ALA A 93 -3.30 4.61 25.98
CA ALA A 93 -2.29 4.66 27.02
C ALA A 93 -1.25 5.77 26.75
N PRO A 94 -0.69 6.43 27.77
CA PRO A 94 0.31 7.48 27.56
C PRO A 94 1.54 7.00 26.78
N ILE A 95 1.95 7.76 25.76
CA ILE A 95 3.16 7.48 24.98
C ILE A 95 4.38 7.75 25.85
N ALA A 96 5.07 6.68 26.27
CA ALA A 96 6.26 6.78 27.09
C ALA A 96 7.46 7.35 26.30
N VAL A 97 8.28 8.15 26.98
CA VAL A 97 9.53 8.72 26.46
C VAL A 97 10.65 8.56 27.48
N SER A 98 11.89 8.46 26.99
CA SER A 98 13.07 8.50 27.85
C SER A 98 13.24 9.87 28.53
N GLU A 99 14.21 9.99 29.44
CA GLU A 99 14.54 11.26 30.10
C GLU A 99 14.84 12.40 29.11
N THR A 100 15.50 12.07 27.99
CA THR A 100 15.87 13.03 26.94
C THR A 100 14.98 12.95 25.70
N GLY A 101 13.93 12.12 25.75
CA GLY A 101 13.09 11.83 24.59
C GLY A 101 12.28 13.05 24.15
N ALA A 102 11.69 13.80 25.08
CA ALA A 102 10.96 15.02 24.73
C ALA A 102 11.85 16.09 24.05
N GLU A 103 13.09 16.24 24.51
CA GLU A 103 14.07 17.16 23.90
C GLU A 103 14.49 16.70 22.49
N LEU A 104 14.58 15.39 22.26
CA LEU A 104 14.82 14.84 20.93
C LEU A 104 13.67 15.19 19.98
N ILE A 105 12.42 14.99 20.41
CA ILE A 105 11.25 15.32 19.60
C ILE A 105 11.15 16.83 19.36
N ASP A 106 11.41 17.64 20.39
CA ASP A 106 11.44 19.10 20.28
C ASP A 106 12.41 19.55 19.17
N ARG A 107 13.64 19.01 19.19
CA ARG A 107 14.65 19.31 18.17
C ARG A 107 14.20 18.92 16.76
N LEU A 108 13.55 17.76 16.60
CA LEU A 108 13.06 17.28 15.30
C LEU A 108 11.90 18.15 14.79
N GLU A 109 10.96 18.53 15.65
CA GLU A 109 9.85 19.42 15.30
C GLU A 109 10.31 20.85 14.98
N ASN A 110 11.35 21.34 15.66
CA ASN A 110 11.94 22.65 15.34
C ASN A 110 12.66 22.68 13.98
N HIS A 111 13.05 21.52 13.45
CA HIS A 111 13.65 21.38 12.12
C HIS A 111 12.74 20.56 11.19
N TRP A 112 11.41 20.67 11.33
CA TRP A 112 10.47 19.77 10.66
C TRP A 112 10.65 19.67 9.14
N ALA A 113 10.99 20.78 8.48
CA ALA A 113 11.22 20.79 7.03
C ALA A 113 12.47 19.99 6.61
N GLU A 114 13.51 19.98 7.46
CA GLU A 114 14.78 19.28 7.22
C GLU A 114 15.26 18.63 8.53
N PRO A 115 14.58 17.58 9.01
CA PRO A 115 14.84 17.05 10.34
C PRO A 115 16.22 16.36 10.38
N PRO A 116 17.01 16.57 11.44
CA PRO A 116 18.34 15.98 11.54
C PRO A 116 18.26 14.45 11.52
N ALA A 117 19.07 13.82 10.66
CA ALA A 117 19.11 12.37 10.45
C ALA A 117 20.53 11.79 10.57
N ASP A 118 21.41 12.46 11.32
CA ASP A 118 22.74 11.96 11.63
C ASP A 118 22.67 10.68 12.51
N PRO A 119 23.70 9.82 12.48
CA PRO A 119 23.68 8.54 13.19
C PRO A 119 23.34 8.65 14.68
N ARG A 120 23.79 9.71 15.38
CA ARG A 120 23.48 9.89 16.81
C ARG A 120 22.00 10.17 17.04
N THR A 121 21.38 10.96 16.16
CA THR A 121 19.94 11.24 16.22
C THR A 121 19.13 9.97 15.94
N VAL A 122 19.53 9.17 14.95
CA VAL A 122 18.86 7.90 14.62
C VAL A 122 18.99 6.88 15.76
N ASP A 123 20.18 6.76 16.37
CA ASP A 123 20.40 5.84 17.49
C ASP A 123 19.61 6.25 18.74
N ARG A 124 19.52 7.56 19.03
CA ARG A 124 18.64 8.06 20.11
C ARG A 124 17.18 7.73 19.83
N LEU A 125 16.70 7.95 18.60
CA LEU A 125 15.33 7.63 18.22
C LEU A 125 15.05 6.12 18.29
N ARG A 126 16.02 5.28 17.90
CA ARG A 126 15.93 3.81 18.01
C ARG A 126 15.76 3.34 19.46
N ALA A 127 16.35 4.05 20.42
CA ALA A 127 16.24 3.74 21.85
C ALA A 127 14.87 4.10 22.45
N GLU A 128 14.07 4.94 21.79
CA GLU A 128 12.73 5.31 22.25
C GLU A 128 11.69 4.20 22.01
N GLY A 129 10.53 4.30 22.65
CA GLY A 129 9.43 3.35 22.46
C GLY A 129 8.90 3.29 21.01
N LEU A 130 8.40 2.12 20.59
CA LEU A 130 7.87 1.92 19.22
C LEU A 130 6.71 2.87 18.89
N ALA A 131 5.82 3.12 19.86
CA ALA A 131 4.69 4.04 19.68
C ALA A 131 5.20 5.45 19.32
N LEU A 132 6.19 5.98 20.05
CA LEU A 132 6.77 7.29 19.76
C LEU A 132 7.37 7.34 18.35
N ARG A 133 8.20 6.34 18.02
CA ARG A 133 8.83 6.22 16.69
C ARG A 133 7.77 6.21 15.60
N TYR A 134 6.71 5.42 15.76
CA TYR A 134 5.63 5.30 14.79
C TYR A 134 4.90 6.63 14.57
N PHE A 135 4.38 7.28 15.61
CA PHE A 135 3.60 8.51 15.44
C PHE A 135 4.44 9.65 14.86
N LEU A 136 5.69 9.77 15.29
CA LEU A 136 6.65 10.72 14.74
C LEU A 136 6.88 10.49 13.24
N LEU A 137 7.29 9.28 12.86
CA LEU A 137 7.61 8.94 11.48
C LEU A 137 6.36 8.99 10.59
N HIS A 138 5.19 8.64 11.13
CA HIS A 138 3.93 8.71 10.40
C HIS A 138 3.57 10.15 10.06
N ARG A 139 3.69 11.08 11.01
CA ARG A 139 3.45 12.51 10.75
C ARG A 139 4.51 13.07 9.80
N LEU A 140 5.78 12.75 10.01
CA LEU A 140 6.88 13.15 9.11
C LEU A 140 6.62 12.71 7.66
N ALA A 141 6.29 11.43 7.44
CA ALA A 141 6.02 10.88 6.11
C ALA A 141 4.80 11.52 5.42
N ARG A 142 3.83 12.02 6.19
CA ARG A 142 2.62 12.69 5.67
C ARG A 142 2.83 14.16 5.37
N GLU A 143 3.68 14.84 6.15
CA GLU A 143 3.83 16.29 6.10
C GLU A 143 5.08 16.74 5.34
N THR A 144 6.07 15.85 5.11
CA THR A 144 7.42 16.22 4.63
C THR A 144 8.06 15.13 3.76
N ASP A 145 9.12 15.47 3.03
CA ASP A 145 10.02 14.52 2.38
C ASP A 145 11.13 14.08 3.37
N ALA A 146 10.74 13.33 4.38
CA ALA A 146 11.61 13.03 5.52
C ALA A 146 12.84 12.18 5.11
N PRO A 147 14.04 12.47 5.67
CA PRO A 147 15.24 11.69 5.39
C PRO A 147 15.05 10.20 5.72
N ALA A 148 15.42 9.36 4.75
CA ALA A 148 15.25 7.92 4.82
C ALA A 148 15.88 7.26 6.08
N ALA A 149 17.00 7.78 6.56
CA ALA A 149 17.72 7.26 7.71
C ALA A 149 16.90 7.27 9.02
N LEU A 150 15.94 8.19 9.17
CA LEU A 150 15.05 8.20 10.34
C LEU A 150 14.15 6.97 10.41
N PHE A 151 13.72 6.44 9.26
CA PHE A 151 12.92 5.22 9.17
C PHE A 151 13.72 3.96 9.54
N HIS A 152 15.06 4.01 9.47
CA HIS A 152 15.95 2.90 9.89
C HIS A 152 16.01 2.74 11.42
N SER A 153 15.30 3.59 12.18
CA SER A 153 15.08 3.47 13.63
C SER A 153 14.01 2.43 13.99
N LEU A 154 13.22 1.95 13.03
CA LEU A 154 12.22 0.89 13.20
C LEU A 154 12.89 -0.49 13.40
N PRO A 155 12.21 -1.46 14.05
CA PRO A 155 12.76 -2.79 14.35
C PRO A 155 12.77 -3.71 13.13
N TRP A 156 13.52 -3.33 12.09
CA TRP A 156 13.58 -4.00 10.79
C TRP A 156 14.06 -5.45 10.85
N GLU A 157 14.83 -5.81 11.88
CA GLU A 157 15.26 -7.18 12.14
C GLU A 157 14.08 -8.16 12.23
N ARG A 158 12.89 -7.70 12.65
CA ARG A 158 11.67 -8.51 12.68
C ARG A 158 11.11 -8.79 11.29
N VAL A 159 11.14 -7.79 10.41
CA VAL A 159 10.73 -7.94 9.00
C VAL A 159 11.68 -8.89 8.30
N ASP A 160 12.99 -8.72 8.52
CA ASP A 160 14.02 -9.59 7.96
C ASP A 160 13.81 -11.06 8.38
N ALA A 161 13.53 -11.29 9.67
CA ALA A 161 13.25 -12.63 10.20
C ALA A 161 12.00 -13.26 9.59
N ALA A 162 10.89 -12.51 9.49
CA ALA A 162 9.66 -12.99 8.89
C ALA A 162 9.82 -13.28 7.39
N ALA A 163 10.52 -12.43 6.65
CA ALA A 163 10.77 -12.62 5.22
C ALA A 163 11.63 -13.86 4.94
N ARG A 164 12.70 -14.07 5.73
CA ARG A 164 13.51 -15.28 5.66
C ARG A 164 12.74 -16.54 6.06
N SER A 165 11.89 -16.44 7.08
CA SER A 165 11.02 -17.54 7.53
C SER A 165 10.06 -17.97 6.42
N ALA A 166 9.32 -17.01 5.84
CA ALA A 166 8.39 -17.28 4.73
C ALA A 166 9.10 -17.89 3.51
N THR A 167 10.29 -17.37 3.17
CA THR A 167 11.13 -17.91 2.09
C THR A 167 11.49 -19.38 2.33
N ALA A 168 11.98 -19.72 3.54
CA ALA A 168 12.34 -21.09 3.87
C ALA A 168 11.13 -22.04 3.86
N LEU A 169 9.97 -21.58 4.33
CA LEU A 169 8.72 -22.36 4.32
C LEU A 169 8.22 -22.64 2.90
N LEU A 170 8.40 -21.68 1.97
CA LEU A 170 8.05 -21.89 0.56
C LEU A 170 8.96 -22.93 -0.09
N HIS A 171 10.27 -22.88 0.12
CA HIS A 171 11.21 -23.87 -0.43
C HIS A 171 11.00 -25.28 0.15
N ALA A 172 10.73 -25.40 1.45
CA ALA A 172 10.52 -26.69 2.12
C ALA A 172 9.31 -27.48 1.58
N GLN A 173 8.40 -26.81 0.87
CA GLN A 173 7.26 -27.49 0.24
C GLN A 173 7.58 -28.02 -1.15
N THR A 174 8.65 -27.50 -1.77
CA THR A 174 9.10 -27.91 -3.11
C THR A 174 10.09 -29.08 -3.03
N ASP A 175 10.95 -29.12 -2.00
CA ASP A 175 12.10 -30.04 -1.93
C ASP A 175 12.04 -31.11 -0.79
N GLY A 176 10.86 -31.38 -0.22
CA GLY A 176 10.68 -32.37 0.85
C GLY A 176 10.88 -31.80 2.27
N PRO A 177 10.64 -32.61 3.33
CA PRO A 177 10.41 -32.10 4.68
C PRO A 177 11.60 -31.28 5.20
N PRO A 178 11.33 -30.12 5.84
CA PRO A 178 12.39 -29.21 6.28
C PRO A 178 13.33 -29.89 7.27
N ALA A 179 14.63 -29.70 7.08
CA ALA A 179 15.68 -30.30 7.92
C ALA A 179 15.65 -29.83 9.40
N SER A 180 14.87 -28.80 9.73
CA SER A 180 14.54 -28.38 11.10
C SER A 180 13.36 -27.39 11.09
N PRO A 181 12.54 -27.31 12.16
CA PRO A 181 11.47 -26.33 12.24
C PRO A 181 12.07 -24.92 12.24
N VAL A 182 11.70 -24.11 11.24
CA VAL A 182 12.05 -22.69 11.18
C VAL A 182 11.46 -22.01 12.42
N PRO A 183 12.21 -21.37 13.33
CA PRO A 183 11.64 -20.72 14.49
C PRO A 183 10.70 -19.59 14.07
N PRO A 184 9.61 -19.32 14.80
CA PRO A 184 8.74 -18.19 14.50
C PRO A 184 9.52 -16.88 14.68
N PRO A 185 9.23 -15.84 13.87
CA PRO A 185 9.84 -14.53 14.06
C PRO A 185 9.44 -13.95 15.43
N ASP A 186 10.36 -13.24 16.07
CA ASP A 186 10.13 -12.63 17.37
C ASP A 186 9.15 -11.44 17.28
N GLY A 187 7.94 -11.64 17.79
CA GLY A 187 6.93 -10.61 17.96
C GLY A 187 6.12 -10.28 16.70
N GLU A 188 5.02 -9.55 16.89
CA GLU A 188 4.08 -9.23 15.81
C GLU A 188 4.57 -8.05 14.95
N LEU A 189 4.48 -8.21 13.62
CA LEU A 189 4.66 -7.13 12.65
C LEU A 189 3.34 -6.32 12.57
N ARG A 190 3.09 -5.49 13.60
CA ARG A 190 1.92 -4.60 13.63
C ARG A 190 2.08 -3.44 12.64
N HIS A 191 1.22 -2.43 12.75
CA HIS A 191 1.22 -1.23 11.90
C HIS A 191 2.50 -0.36 11.98
N TRP A 192 3.47 -0.69 12.85
CA TRP A 192 4.66 0.11 13.14
C TRP A 192 5.50 0.48 11.91
N PHE A 193 5.47 -0.32 10.84
CA PHE A 193 6.25 -0.11 9.61
C PHE A 193 5.53 0.71 8.54
N THR A 194 4.23 0.97 8.70
CA THR A 194 3.40 1.73 7.76
C THR A 194 4.00 3.08 7.35
N PRO A 195 4.68 3.86 8.23
CA PRO A 195 5.31 5.12 7.83
C PRO A 195 6.40 4.96 6.76
N ALA A 196 7.08 3.81 6.75
CA ALA A 196 8.13 3.50 5.78
C ALA A 196 7.57 2.80 4.53
N ALA A 197 6.67 1.84 4.73
CA ALA A 197 6.04 1.09 3.65
C ALA A 197 4.65 0.58 4.06
N SER A 198 3.62 1.02 3.33
CA SER A 198 2.26 0.51 3.44
C SER A 198 2.15 -0.92 2.90
N SER A 199 1.20 -1.70 3.43
CA SER A 199 0.93 -3.08 2.99
C SER A 199 2.14 -4.03 3.05
N LEU A 200 3.10 -3.76 3.93
CA LEU A 200 4.26 -4.63 4.18
C LEU A 200 4.02 -5.60 5.34
N ALA A 201 3.83 -5.04 6.55
CA ALA A 201 3.86 -5.80 7.80
C ALA A 201 2.71 -6.80 7.94
N GLY A 202 1.48 -6.37 7.67
CA GLY A 202 0.28 -7.22 7.76
C GLY A 202 0.32 -8.41 6.81
N PRO A 203 0.46 -8.20 5.48
CA PRO A 203 0.54 -9.30 4.52
C PRO A 203 1.69 -10.25 4.80
N LEU A 204 2.88 -9.74 5.16
CA LEU A 204 4.02 -10.58 5.51
C LEU A 204 3.73 -11.46 6.74
N GLN A 205 3.12 -10.91 7.78
CA GLN A 205 2.78 -11.66 8.99
C GLN A 205 1.73 -12.75 8.72
N VAL A 206 0.68 -12.43 7.96
CA VAL A 206 -0.35 -13.42 7.61
C VAL A 206 0.22 -14.50 6.69
N LEU A 207 1.07 -14.12 5.74
CA LEU A 207 1.75 -15.05 4.83
C LEU A 207 2.64 -16.03 5.59
N GLU A 208 3.51 -15.53 6.48
CA GLU A 208 4.39 -16.37 7.30
C GLU A 208 3.60 -17.31 8.20
N ALA A 209 2.60 -16.80 8.93
CA ALA A 209 1.78 -17.61 9.82
C ALA A 209 0.94 -18.65 9.05
N GLY A 210 0.41 -18.27 7.89
CA GLY A 210 -0.36 -19.15 7.02
C GLY A 210 0.47 -20.30 6.44
N LEU A 211 1.70 -20.01 6.00
CA LEU A 211 2.65 -21.01 5.51
C LEU A 211 3.05 -21.99 6.62
N ARG A 212 3.23 -21.50 7.84
CA ARG A 212 3.62 -22.29 9.00
C ARG A 212 2.53 -23.22 9.52
N THR A 213 1.30 -22.74 9.55
CA THR A 213 0.15 -23.45 10.13
C THR A 213 -0.64 -24.26 9.12
N GLU A 214 -0.21 -24.27 7.84
CA GLU A 214 -0.95 -24.86 6.72
C GLU A 214 -2.41 -24.45 6.72
N ARG A 215 -2.66 -23.16 7.00
CA ARG A 215 -4.02 -22.66 7.17
C ARG A 215 -4.87 -23.01 5.95
N ALA A 216 -5.97 -23.72 6.18
CA ALA A 216 -6.91 -24.06 5.13
C ALA A 216 -7.60 -22.80 4.59
N GLY A 217 -7.83 -22.79 3.28
CA GLY A 217 -8.61 -21.77 2.57
C GLY A 217 -7.77 -20.78 1.76
N PRO A 218 -8.45 -19.90 1.01
CA PRO A 218 -7.80 -18.94 0.14
C PRO A 218 -7.30 -17.76 0.96
N TRP A 219 -6.01 -17.53 0.93
CA TRP A 219 -5.36 -16.40 1.61
C TRP A 219 -4.02 -16.08 0.95
N PHE A 220 -3.34 -17.11 0.43
CA PHE A 220 -2.02 -16.99 -0.16
C PHE A 220 -1.99 -15.96 -1.30
N GLY A 221 -2.86 -16.09 -2.31
CA GLY A 221 -2.91 -15.14 -3.43
C GLY A 221 -3.16 -13.70 -2.97
N ARG A 222 -4.06 -13.50 -1.99
CA ARG A 222 -4.33 -12.17 -1.44
C ARG A 222 -3.10 -11.56 -0.78
N GLU A 223 -2.49 -12.28 0.17
CA GLU A 223 -1.40 -11.71 0.96
C GLU A 223 -0.12 -11.56 0.14
N ALA A 224 0.14 -12.48 -0.80
CA ALA A 224 1.26 -12.35 -1.73
C ALA A 224 1.08 -11.13 -2.66
N ALA A 225 -0.10 -10.95 -3.27
CA ALA A 225 -0.38 -9.79 -4.11
C ALA A 225 -0.38 -8.47 -3.32
N ASN A 226 -0.91 -8.44 -2.10
CA ASN A 226 -0.86 -7.25 -1.24
C ASN A 226 0.58 -6.90 -0.83
N LEU A 227 1.39 -7.90 -0.48
CA LEU A 227 2.80 -7.71 -0.17
C LEU A 227 3.54 -7.14 -1.38
N LEU A 228 3.41 -7.77 -2.56
CA LEU A 228 4.05 -7.29 -3.79
C LEU A 228 3.61 -5.87 -4.17
N SER A 229 2.32 -5.56 -4.04
CA SER A 229 1.82 -4.19 -4.24
C SER A 229 2.45 -3.18 -3.27
N GLY A 230 2.62 -3.58 -2.00
CA GLY A 230 3.31 -2.79 -0.99
C GLY A 230 4.78 -2.56 -1.35
N LEU A 231 5.50 -3.61 -1.79
CA LEU A 231 6.91 -3.52 -2.20
C LEU A 231 7.10 -2.66 -3.45
N LEU A 232 6.20 -2.75 -4.44
CA LEU A 232 6.22 -1.91 -5.64
C LEU A 232 5.99 -0.42 -5.30
N SER A 233 5.21 -0.14 -4.26
CA SER A 233 4.90 1.22 -3.80
C SER A 233 5.94 1.78 -2.83
N ALA A 234 6.73 0.91 -2.17
CA ALA A 234 7.68 1.32 -1.15
C ALA A 234 8.80 2.19 -1.73
N GLU A 235 9.27 3.15 -0.93
CA GLU A 235 10.47 3.93 -1.26
C GLU A 235 11.72 3.16 -0.78
N PRO A 236 12.56 2.61 -1.69
CA PRO A 236 13.63 1.69 -1.29
C PRO A 236 14.58 2.28 -0.25
N ARG A 237 14.91 3.58 -0.35
CA ARG A 237 15.83 4.25 0.56
C ARG A 237 15.38 4.17 2.03
N ARG A 238 14.07 4.16 2.30
CA ARG A 238 13.50 4.06 3.67
C ARG A 238 13.70 2.69 4.31
N LEU A 239 14.03 1.66 3.53
CA LEU A 239 14.32 0.32 4.04
C LEU A 239 15.83 0.12 4.17
N PRO A 240 16.34 -0.44 5.28
CA PRO A 240 17.72 -0.87 5.38
C PRO A 240 18.10 -1.90 4.33
N ASP A 241 19.37 -1.94 3.94
CA ASP A 241 19.89 -2.82 2.87
C ASP A 241 19.58 -4.30 3.13
N ALA A 242 19.79 -4.77 4.37
CA ALA A 242 19.50 -6.14 4.77
C ALA A 242 18.03 -6.51 4.55
N THR A 243 17.11 -5.59 4.86
CA THR A 243 15.68 -5.74 4.67
C THR A 243 15.30 -5.74 3.20
N ARG A 244 15.89 -4.86 2.39
CA ARG A 244 15.65 -4.86 0.94
C ARG A 244 16.05 -6.19 0.31
N ASN A 245 17.20 -6.73 0.70
CA ASN A 245 17.68 -8.02 0.21
C ASN A 245 16.77 -9.17 0.65
N ALA A 246 16.33 -9.18 1.92
CA ALA A 246 15.43 -10.22 2.42
C ALA A 246 14.06 -10.20 1.72
N LEU A 247 13.48 -9.01 1.52
CA LEU A 247 12.20 -8.84 0.84
C LEU A 247 12.28 -9.11 -0.66
N ALA A 248 13.38 -8.72 -1.32
CA ALA A 248 13.62 -9.04 -2.72
C ALA A 248 13.77 -10.55 -2.94
N GLY A 249 14.46 -11.26 -2.03
CA GLY A 249 14.54 -12.72 -2.03
C GLY A 249 13.16 -13.35 -1.90
N LEU A 250 12.36 -12.91 -0.92
CA LEU A 250 10.99 -13.40 -0.76
C LEU A 250 10.11 -13.13 -2.00
N ALA A 251 10.21 -11.93 -2.59
CA ALA A 251 9.48 -11.60 -3.81
C ALA A 251 9.83 -12.56 -4.95
N GLY A 252 11.12 -12.84 -5.16
CA GLY A 252 11.57 -13.83 -6.14
C GLY A 252 10.93 -15.20 -5.94
N VAL A 253 10.95 -15.73 -4.71
CA VAL A 253 10.37 -17.03 -4.37
C VAL A 253 8.85 -17.04 -4.52
N LEU A 254 8.16 -15.94 -4.24
CA LEU A 254 6.73 -15.81 -4.52
C LEU A 254 6.43 -15.88 -6.03
N GLY A 255 7.26 -15.25 -6.87
CA GLY A 255 7.12 -15.30 -8.32
C GLY A 255 7.47 -16.66 -8.94
N GLU A 256 8.29 -17.46 -8.28
CA GLU A 256 8.52 -18.87 -8.64
C GLU A 256 7.37 -19.76 -8.18
N ALA A 257 6.83 -19.48 -6.99
CA ALA A 257 5.72 -20.23 -6.42
C ALA A 257 4.40 -20.01 -7.16
N ASP A 258 4.18 -18.85 -7.80
CA ASP A 258 3.00 -18.55 -8.61
C ASP A 258 3.36 -17.69 -9.83
N ARG A 259 3.23 -18.27 -11.03
CA ARG A 259 3.55 -17.59 -12.29
C ARG A 259 2.70 -16.35 -12.54
N ALA A 260 1.47 -16.29 -12.01
CA ALA A 260 0.63 -15.10 -12.12
C ALA A 260 1.23 -13.88 -11.40
N LEU A 261 2.05 -14.11 -10.37
CA LEU A 261 2.72 -13.07 -9.60
C LEU A 261 4.13 -12.75 -10.12
N HIS A 262 4.64 -13.51 -11.08
CA HIS A 262 6.06 -13.51 -11.47
C HIS A 262 6.57 -12.14 -11.93
N HIS A 263 5.81 -11.45 -12.79
CA HIS A 263 6.19 -10.11 -13.26
C HIS A 263 6.29 -9.11 -12.11
N ALA A 264 5.22 -8.99 -11.31
CA ALA A 264 5.18 -8.07 -10.16
C ALA A 264 6.26 -8.40 -9.12
N ALA A 265 6.53 -9.68 -8.87
CA ALA A 265 7.60 -10.16 -8.02
C ALA A 265 8.99 -9.72 -8.50
N ARG A 266 9.30 -9.96 -9.77
CA ARG A 266 10.57 -9.55 -10.38
C ARG A 266 10.74 -8.04 -10.37
N LEU A 267 9.69 -7.29 -10.73
CA LEU A 267 9.70 -5.84 -10.70
C LEU A 267 9.92 -5.29 -9.29
N ALA A 268 9.25 -5.86 -8.28
CA ALA A 268 9.45 -5.50 -6.88
C ALA A 268 10.89 -5.78 -6.41
N ALA A 269 11.43 -6.98 -6.71
CA ALA A 269 12.80 -7.35 -6.37
C ALA A 269 13.84 -6.44 -7.04
N ALA A 270 13.65 -6.13 -8.32
CA ALA A 270 14.52 -5.22 -9.08
C ALA A 270 14.48 -3.79 -8.50
N ARG A 271 13.29 -3.28 -8.13
CA ARG A 271 13.13 -1.96 -7.52
C ARG A 271 13.82 -1.86 -6.15
N LEU A 272 13.75 -2.92 -5.33
CA LEU A 272 14.34 -2.92 -3.99
C LEU A 272 15.87 -3.01 -4.03
N THR A 273 16.43 -3.78 -4.96
CA THR A 273 17.87 -4.05 -5.00
C THR A 273 18.64 -3.17 -6.00
N GLY A 274 17.95 -2.63 -7.02
CA GLY A 274 18.57 -2.00 -8.17
C GLY A 274 19.31 -2.98 -9.09
N MET A 275 19.21 -4.28 -8.83
CA MET A 275 19.84 -5.34 -9.63
C MET A 275 18.84 -5.90 -10.64
N HIS A 276 19.34 -6.35 -11.79
CA HIS A 276 18.55 -6.97 -12.86
C HIS A 276 17.30 -6.16 -13.24
N PRO A 277 17.47 -5.00 -13.91
CA PRO A 277 16.34 -4.14 -14.25
C PRO A 277 15.28 -4.92 -15.04
N VAL A 278 14.03 -4.77 -14.62
CA VAL A 278 12.86 -5.36 -15.26
C VAL A 278 12.13 -4.24 -15.98
N THR A 279 11.76 -4.47 -17.23
CA THR A 279 10.99 -3.51 -18.01
C THR A 279 9.57 -3.43 -17.42
N PRO A 280 9.09 -2.25 -16.99
CA PRO A 280 7.72 -2.11 -16.53
C PRO A 280 6.75 -2.32 -17.69
N MET A 281 5.62 -2.97 -17.40
CA MET A 281 4.48 -3.17 -18.30
C MET A 281 3.61 -1.90 -18.33
N ARG A 282 4.24 -0.79 -18.74
CA ARG A 282 3.61 0.53 -18.86
C ARG A 282 3.82 1.13 -20.24
N ARG A 283 2.79 1.76 -20.78
CA ARG A 283 2.90 2.52 -22.03
C ARG A 283 2.14 3.83 -21.95
N LEU A 284 2.80 4.87 -22.45
CA LEU A 284 2.20 6.15 -22.73
C LEU A 284 1.58 6.10 -24.13
N LEU A 285 0.28 6.30 -24.23
CA LEU A 285 -0.46 6.35 -25.48
C LEU A 285 -0.98 7.77 -25.68
N ASP A 286 -0.81 8.32 -26.88
CA ASP A 286 -1.25 9.68 -27.21
C ASP A 286 -2.56 9.67 -28.02
N SER A 287 -3.32 10.75 -27.92
CA SER A 287 -4.52 11.04 -28.71
C SER A 287 -4.31 10.96 -30.24
N ASP A 288 -3.10 11.21 -30.73
CA ASP A 288 -2.73 10.96 -32.13
C ASP A 288 -2.77 9.47 -32.52
N PHE A 289 -2.58 8.55 -31.56
CA PHE A 289 -2.76 7.12 -31.76
C PHE A 289 -4.23 6.78 -32.04
N VAL A 290 -5.16 7.47 -31.36
CA VAL A 290 -6.62 7.39 -31.58
C VAL A 290 -6.99 7.90 -33.00
N LEU A 291 -6.34 8.98 -33.46
CA LEU A 291 -6.53 9.53 -34.81
C LEU A 291 -5.92 8.66 -35.91
N ARG A 292 -4.81 7.96 -35.64
CA ARG A 292 -4.18 7.02 -36.59
C ARG A 292 -4.92 5.68 -36.68
N ALA A 293 -5.60 5.25 -35.61
CA ALA A 293 -6.47 4.07 -35.64
C ALA A 293 -7.75 4.28 -36.46
N SER A 294 -8.22 5.52 -36.57
CA SER A 294 -9.42 5.89 -37.33
C SER A 294 -9.18 6.18 -38.82
N SER A 295 -7.93 6.25 -39.28
CA SER A 295 -7.58 6.57 -40.67
C SER A 295 -7.34 5.36 -41.60
N GLY A 296 -7.54 4.14 -41.11
CA GLY A 296 -7.68 2.87 -41.86
C GLY A 296 -7.03 2.79 -43.25
N GLU A 297 -5.76 2.40 -43.33
CA GLU A 297 -5.31 1.57 -44.46
C GLU A 297 -5.22 0.11 -43.99
N PRO A 298 -6.02 -0.82 -44.56
CA PRO A 298 -5.86 -2.23 -44.29
C PRO A 298 -4.53 -2.71 -44.89
N ARG A 299 -3.66 -3.32 -44.10
CA ARG A 299 -2.60 -4.16 -44.67
C ARG A 299 -3.27 -5.38 -45.29
N SER A 300 -3.04 -5.59 -46.58
CA SER A 300 -3.44 -6.81 -47.28
C SER A 300 -2.65 -8.01 -46.73
N GLY A 301 -3.24 -8.74 -45.79
CA GLY A 301 -2.71 -9.98 -45.23
C GLY A 301 -3.71 -10.56 -44.23
N ARG A 302 -4.08 -11.83 -44.38
CA ARG A 302 -5.29 -12.43 -43.80
C ARG A 302 -5.15 -12.88 -42.33
N ASP A 303 -4.06 -12.51 -41.63
CA ASP A 303 -3.73 -13.03 -40.29
C ASP A 303 -3.26 -11.95 -39.28
N GLU A 304 -3.57 -10.66 -39.48
CA GLU A 304 -3.25 -9.62 -38.48
C GLU A 304 -4.50 -8.84 -38.05
N PRO A 305 -4.74 -8.66 -36.73
CA PRO A 305 -5.86 -7.90 -36.23
C PRO A 305 -5.84 -6.47 -36.76
N SER A 306 -7.01 -5.96 -37.12
CA SER A 306 -7.22 -4.69 -37.80
C SER A 306 -7.07 -3.52 -36.82
N GLY A 307 -5.84 -3.21 -36.41
CA GLY A 307 -5.51 -2.11 -35.51
C GLY A 307 -4.00 -1.98 -35.35
N ARG A 308 -3.48 -0.75 -35.20
CA ARG A 308 -2.07 -0.55 -34.87
C ARG A 308 -1.94 -0.79 -33.36
N GLY A 309 -1.53 -1.99 -32.96
CA GLY A 309 -1.37 -2.38 -31.55
C GLY A 309 0.03 -2.06 -31.00
N GLU A 310 0.10 -1.71 -29.73
CA GLU A 310 1.36 -1.67 -28.98
C GLU A 310 1.55 -3.01 -28.25
N PHE A 311 2.71 -3.63 -28.43
CA PHE A 311 3.03 -4.90 -27.81
C PHE A 311 3.93 -4.70 -26.59
N LEU A 312 3.52 -5.29 -25.48
CA LEU A 312 4.21 -5.30 -24.21
C LEU A 312 4.58 -6.74 -23.87
N GLU A 313 5.87 -7.05 -23.84
CA GLU A 313 6.34 -8.39 -23.51
C GLU A 313 7.38 -8.35 -22.40
N GLN A 314 7.10 -9.08 -21.33
CA GLN A 314 8.00 -9.33 -20.23
C GLN A 314 7.68 -10.72 -19.69
N TRP A 315 8.39 -11.74 -20.20
CA TRP A 315 8.16 -13.14 -19.83
C TRP A 315 7.93 -13.33 -18.32
N PRO A 316 6.85 -14.04 -17.91
CA PRO A 316 5.89 -14.81 -18.71
C PRO A 316 4.67 -14.03 -19.24
N VAL A 317 4.69 -12.69 -19.16
CA VAL A 317 3.53 -11.84 -19.50
C VAL A 317 3.69 -11.23 -20.87
N ALA A 318 2.62 -11.28 -21.67
CA ALA A 318 2.46 -10.53 -22.90
C ALA A 318 1.14 -9.76 -22.87
N ALA A 319 1.12 -8.54 -23.39
CA ALA A 319 -0.10 -7.76 -23.56
C ALA A 319 -0.08 -6.98 -24.88
N VAL A 320 -1.26 -6.89 -25.51
CA VAL A 320 -1.50 -6.10 -26.71
C VAL A 320 -2.46 -4.98 -26.35
N LEU A 321 -2.07 -3.74 -26.65
CA LEU A 321 -2.89 -2.55 -26.47
C LEU A 321 -3.37 -2.06 -27.83
N THR A 322 -4.68 -2.10 -28.07
CA THR A 322 -5.28 -1.65 -29.32
C THR A 322 -6.26 -0.52 -29.04
N VAL A 323 -6.06 0.63 -29.66
CA VAL A 323 -7.04 1.72 -29.60
C VAL A 323 -7.87 1.68 -30.87
N THR A 324 -9.19 1.71 -30.72
CA THR A 324 -10.15 1.59 -31.81
C THR A 324 -10.62 2.97 -32.28
N GLY A 325 -11.23 3.03 -33.47
CA GLY A 325 -11.79 4.26 -34.04
C GLY A 325 -12.94 4.88 -33.24
N ASN A 326 -13.62 4.11 -32.38
CA ASN A 326 -14.67 4.61 -31.47
C ASN A 326 -14.13 5.01 -30.08
N ARG A 327 -12.81 5.23 -29.96
CA ARG A 327 -12.12 5.62 -28.72
C ARG A 327 -12.24 4.59 -27.59
N LEU A 328 -12.27 3.31 -27.92
CA LEU A 328 -12.05 2.25 -26.94
C LEU A 328 -10.58 1.85 -26.93
N LEU A 329 -10.08 1.54 -25.76
CA LEU A 329 -8.81 0.86 -25.55
C LEU A 329 -9.13 -0.60 -25.23
N GLU A 330 -8.82 -1.47 -26.18
CA GLU A 330 -8.81 -2.91 -26.01
C GLU A 330 -7.45 -3.35 -25.46
N ILE A 331 -7.48 -4.16 -24.41
CA ILE A 331 -6.30 -4.70 -23.76
C ILE A 331 -6.49 -6.21 -23.70
N GLU A 332 -5.66 -6.91 -24.45
CA GLU A 332 -5.56 -8.37 -24.40
C GLU A 332 -4.28 -8.74 -23.67
N MET A 333 -4.36 -9.66 -22.73
CA MET A 333 -3.24 -10.09 -21.90
C MET A 333 -3.17 -11.61 -21.85
N GLU A 334 -1.95 -12.12 -21.97
CA GLU A 334 -1.63 -13.53 -21.76
C GLU A 334 -0.52 -13.64 -20.71
N ILE A 335 -0.69 -14.56 -19.76
CA ILE A 335 0.35 -14.96 -18.81
C ILE A 335 0.61 -16.44 -19.00
N GLU A 336 1.81 -16.80 -19.43
CA GLU A 336 2.23 -18.20 -19.51
C GLU A 336 2.14 -18.82 -18.11
N ASP A 337 1.33 -19.86 -17.97
CA ASP A 337 1.04 -20.49 -16.69
C ASP A 337 1.80 -21.82 -16.56
N HIS A 338 1.91 -22.32 -15.32
CA HIS A 338 2.45 -23.64 -15.11
C HIS A 338 1.36 -24.68 -15.45
N PRO A 339 1.68 -25.80 -16.13
CA PRO A 339 0.69 -26.81 -16.51
C PRO A 339 -0.06 -27.38 -15.29
N ASP A 340 0.59 -27.41 -14.14
CA ASP A 340 -0.03 -27.65 -12.84
C ASP A 340 0.06 -26.39 -11.97
N PRO A 341 -1.00 -25.57 -11.85
CA PRO A 341 -0.97 -24.39 -11.00
C PRO A 341 -0.84 -24.82 -9.53
N PRO A 342 -0.23 -23.98 -8.67
CA PRO A 342 -0.04 -24.29 -7.26
C PRO A 342 -1.37 -24.66 -6.60
N THR A 343 -1.38 -25.66 -5.73
CA THR A 343 -2.60 -26.11 -5.03
C THR A 343 -3.33 -24.96 -4.32
N ARG A 344 -2.58 -23.97 -3.82
CA ARG A 344 -3.11 -22.76 -3.17
C ARG A 344 -3.93 -21.89 -4.11
N ARG A 345 -3.45 -21.73 -5.34
CA ARG A 345 -4.11 -20.95 -6.39
C ARG A 345 -5.45 -21.57 -6.79
N ARG A 346 -5.55 -22.91 -6.76
CA ARG A 346 -6.83 -23.61 -7.02
C ARG A 346 -7.92 -23.24 -6.01
N THR A 347 -7.55 -22.86 -4.78
CA THR A 347 -8.52 -22.44 -3.76
C THR A 347 -8.92 -20.97 -3.85
N ASP A 348 -8.09 -20.13 -4.47
CA ASP A 348 -8.28 -18.67 -4.53
C ASP A 348 -9.42 -18.26 -5.49
N GLY A 349 -9.74 -19.09 -6.48
CA GLY A 349 -10.78 -18.82 -7.47
C GLY A 349 -10.27 -18.00 -8.67
N PRO A 350 -11.15 -17.35 -9.44
CA PRO A 350 -10.73 -16.59 -10.61
C PRO A 350 -9.87 -15.38 -10.21
N LEU A 351 -8.84 -15.11 -11.02
CA LEU A 351 -7.94 -13.97 -10.81
C LEU A 351 -8.39 -12.75 -11.61
N CYS A 352 -8.14 -11.58 -11.06
CA CYS A 352 -8.37 -10.30 -11.70
C CYS A 352 -7.05 -9.52 -11.79
N GLN A 353 -6.60 -9.22 -13.00
CA GLN A 353 -5.49 -8.31 -13.25
C GLN A 353 -5.96 -6.85 -13.07
N PRO A 354 -5.32 -6.05 -12.20
CA PRO A 354 -5.56 -4.61 -12.17
C PRO A 354 -5.00 -3.94 -13.43
N VAL A 355 -5.84 -3.17 -14.11
CA VAL A 355 -5.46 -2.27 -15.19
C VAL A 355 -5.67 -0.85 -14.71
N THR A 356 -4.63 -0.01 -14.70
CA THR A 356 -4.75 1.39 -14.30
C THR A 356 -4.50 2.31 -15.49
N LEU A 357 -5.45 3.20 -15.77
CA LEU A 357 -5.31 4.28 -16.76
C LEU A 357 -5.06 5.60 -16.05
N ARG A 358 -3.97 6.29 -16.40
CA ARG A 358 -3.62 7.59 -15.82
C ARG A 358 -3.54 8.67 -16.90
N PRO A 359 -4.46 9.64 -16.92
CA PRO A 359 -4.33 10.81 -17.78
C PRO A 359 -3.05 11.58 -17.44
N VAL A 360 -2.29 11.98 -18.45
CA VAL A 360 -1.12 12.86 -18.28
C VAL A 360 -1.58 14.28 -18.54
N MET A 361 -1.54 15.14 -17.50
CA MET A 361 -1.84 16.56 -17.70
C MET A 361 -0.61 17.26 -18.29
N GLU A 362 -0.83 18.05 -19.35
CA GLU A 362 0.22 18.65 -20.19
C GLU A 362 1.19 19.59 -19.45
N ASP A 363 0.81 20.14 -18.28
CA ASP A 363 1.57 21.23 -17.64
C ASP A 363 2.84 20.84 -16.87
N THR A 364 3.16 19.54 -16.69
CA THR A 364 4.39 19.16 -15.95
C THR A 364 5.25 18.08 -16.60
N GLY A 365 4.88 17.55 -17.78
CA GLY A 365 5.63 16.46 -18.45
C GLY A 365 5.87 15.22 -17.56
N THR A 366 5.16 15.14 -16.44
CA THR A 366 5.26 14.11 -15.41
C THR A 366 3.87 13.52 -15.29
N PRO A 367 3.72 12.19 -15.31
CA PRO A 367 2.42 11.57 -15.11
C PRO A 367 1.84 12.12 -13.81
N SER A 368 0.65 12.71 -13.93
CA SER A 368 -0.04 13.30 -12.79
C SER A 368 -0.13 12.23 -11.69
N ALA A 369 0.21 12.60 -10.45
CA ALA A 369 -0.16 11.82 -9.27
C ALA A 369 -1.68 11.80 -9.02
N GLY A 370 -2.49 12.15 -10.04
CA GLY A 370 -3.92 12.00 -10.08
C GLY A 370 -4.34 10.54 -9.92
N ARG A 371 -5.51 10.36 -9.31
CA ARG A 371 -6.12 9.04 -9.09
C ARG A 371 -6.50 8.45 -10.45
N GLY A 372 -5.62 7.63 -11.02
CA GLY A 372 -5.92 6.86 -12.23
C GLY A 372 -7.20 6.05 -12.08
N ILE A 373 -7.88 5.80 -13.19
CA ILE A 373 -9.06 4.94 -13.23
C ILE A 373 -8.57 3.49 -13.25
N ARG A 374 -9.08 2.68 -12.32
CA ARG A 374 -8.72 1.27 -12.21
C ARG A 374 -9.86 0.39 -12.69
N TYR A 375 -9.52 -0.57 -13.53
CA TYR A 375 -10.37 -1.65 -13.99
C TYR A 375 -9.79 -3.00 -13.53
N TRP A 376 -10.65 -3.99 -13.40
CA TRP A 376 -10.29 -5.34 -13.03
C TRP A 376 -10.56 -6.28 -14.22
N MET A 377 -9.50 -6.64 -14.95
CA MET A 377 -9.56 -7.60 -16.05
C MET A 377 -9.64 -9.00 -15.49
N LEU A 378 -10.68 -9.75 -15.85
CA LEU A 378 -10.82 -11.13 -15.42
C LEU A 378 -9.88 -12.04 -16.25
N LEU A 379 -9.08 -12.84 -15.54
CA LEU A 379 -8.16 -13.80 -16.14
C LEU A 379 -8.79 -15.20 -16.15
N HIS A 380 -8.80 -15.82 -17.32
CA HIS A 380 -9.38 -17.14 -17.56
C HIS A 380 -8.28 -18.16 -17.80
N THR A 381 -8.43 -19.34 -17.20
CA THR A 381 -7.51 -20.44 -17.45
C THR A 381 -7.75 -21.04 -18.83
N GLY A 382 -6.74 -20.96 -19.69
CA GLY A 382 -6.65 -21.63 -20.98
C GLY A 382 -5.68 -22.82 -20.93
N ALA A 383 -5.31 -23.35 -22.10
CA ALA A 383 -4.36 -24.45 -22.23
C ALA A 383 -2.93 -24.00 -21.88
N GLY A 384 -2.59 -23.96 -20.59
CA GLY A 384 -1.26 -23.60 -20.09
C GLY A 384 -1.00 -22.10 -19.98
N ALA A 385 -2.03 -21.27 -20.05
CA ALA A 385 -1.92 -19.81 -19.92
C ALA A 385 -3.14 -19.21 -19.25
N LEU A 386 -3.00 -17.97 -18.79
CA LEU A 386 -4.10 -17.13 -18.33
C LEU A 386 -4.36 -16.05 -19.37
N GLY A 387 -5.54 -16.08 -19.97
CA GLY A 387 -5.97 -15.07 -20.93
C GLY A 387 -6.92 -14.06 -20.28
N GLY A 388 -6.74 -12.78 -20.58
CA GLY A 388 -7.62 -11.71 -20.13
C GLY A 388 -7.89 -10.72 -21.26
N PHE A 389 -9.10 -10.16 -21.27
CA PHE A 389 -9.49 -9.12 -22.22
C PHE A 389 -10.38 -8.09 -21.53
N ILE A 390 -10.09 -6.80 -21.73
CA ILE A 390 -11.03 -5.71 -21.44
C ILE A 390 -11.05 -4.68 -22.56
N ALA A 391 -12.21 -4.06 -22.76
CA ALA A 391 -12.39 -2.87 -23.58
C ALA A 391 -12.88 -1.73 -22.68
N VAL A 392 -12.13 -0.62 -22.64
CA VAL A 392 -12.43 0.52 -21.76
C VAL A 392 -12.42 1.83 -22.55
N PRO A 393 -13.19 2.86 -22.12
CA PRO A 393 -13.10 4.17 -22.74
C PRO A 393 -11.67 4.72 -22.64
N ALA A 394 -11.08 5.10 -23.77
CA ALA A 394 -9.78 5.76 -23.79
C ALA A 394 -9.93 7.19 -23.23
N PRO A 395 -9.08 7.63 -22.27
CA PRO A 395 -9.08 9.00 -21.79
C PRO A 395 -8.89 10.00 -22.94
N ASP A 396 -9.49 11.18 -22.79
CA ASP A 396 -9.17 12.33 -23.64
C ASP A 396 -7.72 12.74 -23.34
N HIS A 397 -6.90 12.98 -24.38
CA HIS A 397 -5.45 13.30 -24.31
C HIS A 397 -4.52 12.10 -24.08
N THR A 398 -3.23 12.38 -23.90
CA THR A 398 -2.21 11.36 -23.62
C THR A 398 -2.47 10.70 -22.27
N PHE A 399 -2.40 9.38 -22.21
CA PHE A 399 -2.59 8.61 -20.97
C PHE A 399 -1.60 7.45 -20.86
N GLU A 400 -1.28 7.07 -19.63
CA GLU A 400 -0.48 5.88 -19.32
C GLU A 400 -1.41 4.70 -19.04
N VAL A 401 -1.11 3.55 -19.64
CA VAL A 401 -1.65 2.23 -19.27
C VAL A 401 -0.63 1.54 -18.38
N ASP A 402 -1.04 1.09 -17.20
CA ASP A 402 -0.20 0.39 -16.22
C ASP A 402 -0.78 -0.99 -15.86
N LEU A 403 0.01 -2.03 -16.14
CA LEU A 403 -0.28 -3.44 -15.91
C LEU A 403 0.69 -4.09 -14.90
N ASP A 404 1.48 -3.31 -14.16
CA ASP A 404 2.52 -3.84 -13.26
C ASP A 404 1.97 -4.43 -11.94
N ALA A 405 0.74 -4.07 -11.58
CA ALA A 405 0.14 -4.52 -10.33
C ALA A 405 -0.14 -6.03 -10.37
N PRO A 406 0.08 -6.77 -9.27
CA PRO A 406 -0.15 -8.21 -9.24
C PRO A 406 -1.64 -8.55 -9.38
N PRO A 407 -1.99 -9.65 -10.08
CA PRO A 407 -3.34 -10.20 -10.07
C PRO A 407 -3.85 -10.49 -8.65
N LEU A 408 -5.13 -10.23 -8.41
CA LEU A 408 -5.82 -10.53 -7.16
C LEU A 408 -7.01 -11.46 -7.39
N PRO A 409 -7.25 -12.46 -6.52
CA PRO A 409 -8.45 -13.29 -6.64
C PRO A 409 -9.73 -12.47 -6.44
N LEU A 410 -10.77 -12.72 -7.25
CA LEU A 410 -12.03 -11.97 -7.27
C LEU A 410 -12.67 -11.84 -5.89
N ARG A 411 -12.64 -12.91 -5.09
CA ARG A 411 -13.18 -12.96 -3.71
C ARG A 411 -12.53 -11.95 -2.74
N PHE A 412 -11.40 -11.36 -3.12
CA PHE A 412 -10.65 -10.40 -2.33
C PHE A 412 -10.75 -8.97 -2.86
N LEU A 413 -11.65 -8.74 -3.83
CA LEU A 413 -12.06 -7.40 -4.23
C LEU A 413 -13.18 -6.86 -3.31
N ASP A 414 -13.22 -7.34 -2.08
CA ASP A 414 -14.28 -7.14 -1.09
C ASP A 414 -14.28 -5.73 -0.48
N ARG A 415 -13.16 -5.00 -0.65
CA ARG A 415 -12.99 -3.59 -0.30
C ARG A 415 -13.06 -2.64 -1.49
N VAL A 416 -13.27 -3.16 -2.70
CA VAL A 416 -13.40 -2.34 -3.90
C VAL A 416 -14.82 -1.76 -3.96
N PRO A 417 -14.99 -0.44 -4.19
CA PRO A 417 -16.31 0.15 -4.30
C PRO A 417 -17.15 -0.53 -5.40
N PRO A 418 -18.47 -0.75 -5.18
CA PRO A 418 -19.32 -1.38 -6.18
C PRO A 418 -19.28 -0.71 -7.56
N GLY A 419 -19.17 0.63 -7.61
CA GLY A 419 -19.09 1.35 -8.89
C GLY A 419 -17.81 1.09 -9.69
N GLU A 420 -16.67 0.83 -9.02
CA GLU A 420 -15.43 0.43 -9.71
C GLU A 420 -15.54 -1.00 -10.28
N LEU A 421 -16.21 -1.89 -9.53
CA LEU A 421 -16.50 -3.25 -10.00
C LEU A 421 -17.51 -3.24 -11.15
N GLU A 422 -18.55 -2.44 -11.08
CA GLU A 422 -19.55 -2.29 -12.15
C GLU A 422 -18.90 -1.82 -13.46
N ALA A 423 -18.05 -0.80 -13.39
CA ALA A 423 -17.27 -0.34 -14.56
C ALA A 423 -16.37 -1.47 -15.13
N SER A 424 -15.83 -2.32 -14.27
CA SER A 424 -15.05 -3.49 -14.68
C SER A 424 -15.92 -4.57 -15.32
N LEU A 425 -17.14 -4.82 -14.83
CA LEU A 425 -18.09 -5.76 -15.45
C LEU A 425 -18.42 -5.34 -16.90
N HIS A 426 -18.68 -4.05 -17.13
CA HIS A 426 -18.89 -3.51 -18.47
C HIS A 426 -17.68 -3.69 -19.39
N ALA A 427 -16.48 -3.51 -18.84
CA ALA A 427 -15.24 -3.58 -19.61
C ALA A 427 -14.87 -5.00 -20.05
N ASN A 428 -15.33 -6.04 -19.33
CA ASN A 428 -15.04 -7.43 -19.63
C ASN A 428 -16.07 -7.98 -20.65
N GLU A 429 -16.07 -7.44 -21.87
CA GLU A 429 -17.09 -7.69 -22.91
C GLU A 429 -17.19 -9.17 -23.35
N HIS A 430 -16.11 -9.94 -23.22
CA HIS A 430 -16.09 -11.35 -23.57
C HIS A 430 -16.77 -12.27 -22.53
N ILE A 431 -17.19 -11.72 -21.38
CA ILE A 431 -17.75 -12.50 -20.28
C ILE A 431 -19.26 -12.40 -20.29
N THR A 432 -19.90 -13.55 -20.44
CA THR A 432 -21.35 -13.61 -20.50
C THR A 432 -21.97 -13.32 -19.14
N LEU A 433 -23.22 -12.84 -19.15
CA LEU A 433 -23.95 -12.58 -17.90
C LEU A 433 -24.09 -13.85 -17.04
N SER A 434 -24.27 -15.02 -17.67
CA SER A 434 -24.34 -16.30 -16.96
C SER A 434 -23.02 -16.68 -16.29
N GLU A 435 -21.88 -16.37 -16.90
CA GLU A 435 -20.56 -16.58 -16.28
C GLU A 435 -20.35 -15.64 -15.10
N TRP A 436 -20.76 -14.36 -15.23
CA TRP A 436 -20.72 -13.43 -14.11
C TRP A 436 -21.56 -13.91 -12.92
N HIS A 437 -22.79 -14.36 -13.15
CA HIS A 437 -23.61 -14.98 -12.11
C HIS A 437 -22.89 -16.16 -11.46
N ARG A 438 -22.39 -17.12 -12.26
CA ARG A 438 -21.68 -18.30 -11.75
C ARG A 438 -20.50 -17.93 -10.83
N MET A 439 -19.72 -16.91 -11.17
CA MET A 439 -18.56 -16.50 -10.36
C MET A 439 -18.94 -15.70 -9.12
N ILE A 440 -19.98 -14.86 -9.21
CA ILE A 440 -20.38 -13.95 -8.14
C ILE A 440 -21.27 -14.67 -7.11
N ASP A 441 -22.08 -15.64 -7.51
CA ASP A 441 -22.97 -16.39 -6.61
C ASP A 441 -22.19 -17.20 -5.56
N ASP A 442 -20.95 -17.61 -5.85
CA ASP A 442 -20.05 -18.31 -4.93
C ASP A 442 -19.36 -17.36 -3.91
N LEU A 443 -19.54 -16.05 -4.04
CA LEU A 443 -18.96 -15.06 -3.14
C LEU A 443 -19.80 -14.90 -1.86
N ALA A 444 -19.21 -14.25 -0.86
CA ALA A 444 -19.93 -13.95 0.36
C ALA A 444 -21.08 -12.95 0.07
N PRO A 445 -22.27 -13.07 0.70
CA PRO A 445 -23.44 -12.24 0.36
C PRO A 445 -23.24 -10.73 0.49
N TRP A 446 -22.28 -10.31 1.31
CA TRP A 446 -21.92 -8.91 1.54
C TRP A 446 -20.88 -8.38 0.54
N HIS A 447 -20.39 -9.22 -0.37
CA HIS A 447 -19.38 -8.83 -1.35
C HIS A 447 -19.94 -7.78 -2.33
N PRO A 448 -19.22 -6.67 -2.58
CA PRO A 448 -19.70 -5.55 -3.41
C PRO A 448 -20.01 -5.96 -4.86
N ALA A 449 -19.45 -7.07 -5.34
CA ALA A 449 -19.74 -7.62 -6.67
C ALA A 449 -21.23 -7.99 -6.87
N HIS A 450 -21.96 -8.39 -5.82
CA HIS A 450 -23.40 -8.66 -5.94
C HIS A 450 -24.16 -7.37 -6.28
N THR A 451 -23.82 -6.26 -5.63
CA THR A 451 -24.41 -4.95 -5.92
C THR A 451 -24.04 -4.46 -7.32
N ALA A 452 -22.77 -4.63 -7.71
CA ALA A 452 -22.30 -4.28 -9.05
C ALA A 452 -23.03 -5.07 -10.15
N LEU A 453 -23.21 -6.38 -9.95
CA LEU A 453 -23.92 -7.25 -10.90
C LEU A 453 -25.40 -6.88 -11.02
N ALA A 454 -26.07 -6.59 -9.90
CA ALA A 454 -27.46 -6.15 -9.91
C ALA A 454 -27.65 -4.83 -10.70
N ALA A 455 -26.73 -3.88 -10.52
CA ALA A 455 -26.73 -2.63 -11.28
C ALA A 455 -26.46 -2.85 -12.78
N TYR A 456 -25.49 -3.71 -13.10
CA TYR A 456 -25.15 -4.11 -14.47
C TYR A 456 -26.37 -4.69 -15.19
N VAL A 457 -27.05 -5.67 -14.58
CA VAL A 457 -28.26 -6.32 -15.10
C VAL A 457 -29.39 -5.31 -15.29
N SER A 458 -29.64 -4.44 -14.31
CA SER A 458 -30.73 -3.45 -14.42
C SER A 458 -30.57 -2.47 -15.58
N ARG A 459 -29.37 -2.29 -16.13
CA ARG A 459 -29.10 -1.41 -17.28
C ARG A 459 -29.08 -2.14 -18.63
N HIS A 460 -28.97 -3.47 -18.63
CA HIS A 460 -28.72 -4.29 -19.84
C HIS A 460 -29.73 -5.44 -20.04
N GLY A 461 -30.60 -5.70 -19.06
CA GLY A 461 -31.79 -6.54 -19.18
C GLY A 461 -33.04 -5.69 -19.25
#